data_AF-A0A2J7ZU48-F1
#
_entry.id   AF-A0A2J7ZU48-F1
#
_cell.length_a   1.000
_cell.length_b   1.000
_cell.length_c   1.000
_cell.angle_alpha   90.00
_cell.angle_beta   90.00
_cell.angle_gamma   90.00
#
_symmetry.space_group_name_H-M   'P 1'
#
loop_
_entity.id
_entity.type
_entity.pdbx_description
1 polymer ?
#
loop_
_entity_poly.entity_id
_entity_poly.type
_entity_poly.pdbx_seq_one_letter_code
_entity_poly.pdbx_strand_id
1 'polypeptide(L)'
;MAEAGPQPPALQLVLGTADLTAVAVPLLEQLRRLVGDQQAAAAGAPAALAEAEAAWWWLAVDVATHFTRWGSSSELAGVADLLSPVWGPRPADVCRLRRRVSWRQRWPAACCRSGSGCCDAPAAPLGPEASLLICMLGKAEDAEGLCDMLAFCELHQGAALVATWGKLLQTLAVPQSLSSLGEATDTPRTALSCGLVTCAGAVLTATGGPLVSAWHHSPAAAAAEATAPQLQLARLLSFALCEWLPPLACTAHEGVLALRTGQPNLKEMHAEAISFSYGAVMLWLPALAMRSGAELARATGEAVGDAAAEAPAASPAVGGWRQVLLREAGTVPLLGVACQWLLRGSAPNDNGWSQKPWNPVITSCCLLAAACPGEVRQAVLAAAAEAAAAASCRGGRGGCTGQAANGTALAAAASALARQAELWAAGGDEDGSALVRAVAAMPPGSAHAVLVRALASFPSEARALLRTCANPACDNLAGDSEAALPLRACGWCGGAWYCRKECLAAHWRWGQREACAGRGPMVAGVAGPGESAAASSAR
;
A
#
# COMPACT_ATOMS: atom_id res chain seq x y z
N MET A 1 -57.40 6.29 -3.02
CA MET A 1 -56.12 5.57 -3.14
C MET A 1 -56.21 4.70 -4.38
N ALA A 2 -55.50 5.05 -5.45
CA ALA A 2 -55.47 4.26 -6.67
C ALA A 2 -54.37 3.21 -6.54
N GLU A 3 -54.71 1.93 -6.64
CA GLU A 3 -53.74 0.83 -6.72
C GLU A 3 -52.87 1.04 -7.97
N ALA A 4 -51.56 1.18 -7.76
CA ALA A 4 -50.60 1.13 -8.85
C ALA A 4 -50.65 -0.28 -9.45
N GLY A 5 -51.10 -0.38 -10.70
CA GLY A 5 -51.15 -1.64 -11.43
C GLY A 5 -49.76 -2.30 -11.52
N PRO A 6 -49.71 -3.62 -11.73
CA PRO A 6 -48.47 -4.38 -11.75
C PRO A 6 -47.50 -3.79 -12.77
N GLN A 7 -46.31 -3.42 -12.30
CA GLN A 7 -45.26 -2.88 -13.14
C GLN A 7 -44.90 -3.93 -14.21
N PRO A 8 -44.91 -3.59 -15.51
CA PRO A 8 -44.57 -4.55 -16.55
C PRO A 8 -43.15 -5.09 -16.33
N PRO A 9 -42.89 -6.37 -16.64
CA PRO A 9 -41.58 -6.96 -16.47
C PRO A 9 -40.54 -6.16 -17.28
N ALA A 10 -39.39 -5.89 -16.66
CA ALA A 10 -38.30 -5.20 -17.34
C ALA A 10 -37.90 -5.98 -18.60
N LEU A 11 -37.90 -5.29 -19.75
CA LEU A 11 -37.45 -5.86 -21.02
C LEU A 11 -35.97 -6.26 -20.88
N GLN A 12 -35.68 -7.55 -20.91
CA GLN A 12 -34.31 -8.07 -20.96
C GLN A 12 -33.89 -8.20 -22.42
N LEU A 13 -32.94 -7.36 -22.84
CA LEU A 13 -32.29 -7.50 -24.14
C LEU A 13 -31.22 -8.60 -24.02
N VAL A 14 -31.39 -9.71 -24.76
CA VAL A 14 -30.39 -10.78 -24.83
C VAL A 14 -29.53 -10.53 -26.06
N LEU A 15 -28.29 -10.08 -25.86
CA LEU A 15 -27.30 -9.90 -26.93
C LEU A 15 -26.41 -11.14 -27.03
N GLY A 16 -26.04 -11.51 -28.25
CA GLY A 16 -24.96 -12.49 -28.46
C GLY A 16 -23.64 -11.95 -27.91
N THR A 17 -22.70 -12.84 -27.57
CA THR A 17 -21.39 -12.44 -27.02
C THR A 17 -20.61 -11.54 -27.97
N ALA A 18 -20.64 -11.83 -29.28
CA ALA A 18 -20.01 -10.99 -30.31
C ALA A 18 -20.71 -9.62 -30.46
N ASP A 19 -22.04 -9.59 -30.34
CA ASP A 19 -22.82 -8.36 -30.42
C ASP A 19 -22.59 -7.47 -29.20
N LEU A 20 -22.31 -8.07 -28.03
CA LEU A 20 -22.01 -7.34 -26.81
C LEU A 20 -20.74 -6.49 -26.99
N THR A 21 -19.69 -7.01 -27.64
CA THR A 21 -18.50 -6.21 -27.98
C THR A 21 -18.85 -5.06 -28.90
N ALA A 22 -19.55 -5.38 -30.01
CA ALA A 22 -19.89 -4.43 -31.06
C ALA A 22 -20.79 -3.29 -30.57
N VAL A 23 -21.54 -3.49 -29.49
CA VAL A 23 -22.42 -2.48 -28.90
C VAL A 23 -21.77 -1.78 -27.70
N ALA A 24 -21.19 -2.54 -26.76
CA ALA A 24 -20.75 -1.99 -25.48
C ALA A 24 -19.51 -1.10 -25.61
N VAL A 25 -18.54 -1.46 -26.46
CA VAL A 25 -17.32 -0.67 -26.67
C VAL A 25 -17.63 0.69 -27.31
N PRO A 26 -18.40 0.78 -28.42
CA PRO A 26 -18.79 2.08 -28.97
C PRO A 26 -19.67 2.90 -28.03
N LEU A 27 -20.55 2.25 -27.26
CA LEU A 27 -21.39 2.95 -26.29
C LEU A 27 -20.54 3.54 -25.14
N LEU A 28 -19.54 2.82 -24.65
CA LEU A 28 -18.56 3.34 -23.69
C LEU A 28 -17.79 4.53 -24.24
N GLU A 29 -17.34 4.45 -25.50
CA GLU A 29 -16.70 5.58 -26.18
C GLU A 29 -17.63 6.79 -26.28
N GLN A 30 -18.88 6.57 -26.69
CA GLN A 30 -19.84 7.65 -26.87
C GLN A 30 -20.18 8.34 -25.55
N LEU A 31 -20.44 7.56 -24.49
CA LEU A 31 -20.66 8.08 -23.15
C LEU A 31 -19.43 8.84 -22.64
N ARG A 32 -18.23 8.35 -22.91
CA ARG A 32 -16.98 9.04 -22.55
C ARG A 32 -16.84 10.38 -23.27
N ARG A 33 -17.10 10.42 -24.58
CA ARG A 33 -17.09 11.68 -25.36
C ARG A 33 -18.12 12.65 -24.82
N LEU A 34 -19.33 12.18 -24.51
CA LEU A 34 -20.39 13.00 -23.92
C LEU A 34 -19.97 13.62 -22.58
N VAL A 35 -19.35 12.84 -21.69
CA VAL A 35 -18.83 13.32 -20.41
C VAL A 35 -17.74 14.38 -20.65
N GLY A 36 -16.78 14.13 -21.54
CA GLY A 36 -15.72 15.09 -21.87
C GLY A 36 -16.24 16.39 -22.48
N ASP A 37 -17.16 16.30 -23.45
CA ASP A 37 -17.76 17.45 -24.12
C ASP A 37 -18.61 18.29 -23.15
N GLN A 38 -19.37 17.64 -22.25
CA GLN A 38 -20.16 18.35 -21.25
C GLN A 38 -19.31 18.99 -20.14
N GLN A 39 -18.20 18.37 -19.76
CA GLN A 39 -17.23 18.97 -18.84
C GLN A 39 -16.62 20.25 -19.44
N ALA A 40 -16.28 20.23 -20.74
CA ALA A 40 -15.79 21.42 -21.44
C ALA A 40 -16.86 22.53 -21.57
N ALA A 41 -18.15 22.16 -21.62
CA ALA A 41 -19.28 23.08 -21.75
C ALA A 41 -19.90 23.51 -20.41
N ALA A 42 -19.31 23.14 -19.26
CA ALA A 42 -19.92 23.22 -17.93
C ALA A 42 -20.20 24.66 -17.44
N ALA A 43 -21.29 25.26 -17.91
CA ALA A 43 -21.87 26.49 -17.37
C ALA A 43 -23.33 26.34 -16.91
N GLY A 44 -24.00 25.18 -17.06
CA GLY A 44 -25.45 25.12 -16.79
C GLY A 44 -26.17 23.80 -16.47
N ALA A 45 -25.54 22.61 -16.54
CA ALA A 45 -26.29 21.34 -16.36
C ALA A 45 -25.55 20.25 -15.55
N PRO A 46 -25.18 20.49 -14.28
CA PRO A 46 -24.40 19.55 -13.47
C PRO A 46 -25.10 18.20 -13.22
N ALA A 47 -26.45 18.16 -13.25
CA ALA A 47 -27.20 16.93 -13.02
C ALA A 47 -27.13 15.94 -14.19
N ALA A 48 -27.19 16.42 -15.44
CA ALA A 48 -27.12 15.57 -16.63
C ALA A 48 -25.73 14.96 -16.80
N LEU A 49 -24.69 15.75 -16.52
CA LEU A 49 -23.31 15.27 -16.51
C LEU A 49 -23.12 14.16 -15.46
N ALA A 50 -23.60 14.36 -14.23
CA ALA A 50 -23.50 13.34 -13.18
C ALA A 50 -24.23 12.03 -13.53
N GLU A 51 -25.35 12.10 -14.26
CA GLU A 51 -26.07 10.92 -14.75
C GLU A 51 -25.31 10.20 -15.87
N ALA A 52 -24.76 10.94 -16.84
CA ALA A 52 -23.92 10.39 -17.89
C ALA A 52 -22.64 9.73 -17.35
N GLU A 53 -21.98 10.38 -16.38
CA GLU A 53 -20.83 9.83 -15.67
C GLU A 53 -21.19 8.54 -14.93
N ALA A 54 -22.33 8.53 -14.22
CA ALA A 54 -22.81 7.31 -13.58
C ALA A 54 -22.99 6.19 -14.60
N ALA A 55 -23.74 6.45 -15.68
CA ALA A 55 -24.05 5.48 -16.72
C ALA A 55 -22.79 4.93 -17.38
N TRP A 56 -21.80 5.80 -17.64
CA TRP A 56 -20.49 5.39 -18.15
C TRP A 56 -19.80 4.41 -17.20
N TRP A 57 -19.71 4.75 -15.91
CA TRP A 57 -19.08 3.89 -14.91
C TRP A 57 -19.79 2.54 -14.75
N TRP A 58 -21.13 2.51 -14.79
CA TRP A 58 -21.90 1.26 -14.74
C TRP A 58 -21.56 0.35 -15.91
N LEU A 59 -21.61 0.89 -17.13
CA LEU A 59 -21.29 0.14 -18.33
C LEU A 59 -19.82 -0.33 -18.30
N ALA A 60 -18.91 0.52 -17.81
CA ALA A 60 -17.48 0.23 -17.73
C ALA A 60 -17.21 -0.98 -16.83
N VAL A 61 -17.83 -1.03 -15.66
CA VAL A 61 -17.72 -2.16 -14.72
C VAL A 61 -18.33 -3.43 -15.29
N ASP A 62 -19.52 -3.34 -15.88
CA ASP A 62 -20.18 -4.51 -16.47
C ASP A 62 -19.40 -5.06 -17.67
N VAL A 63 -18.86 -4.18 -18.52
CA VAL A 63 -17.92 -4.56 -19.58
C VAL A 63 -16.70 -5.21 -18.96
N ALA A 64 -15.96 -4.58 -18.05
CA ALA A 64 -14.77 -5.20 -17.47
C ALA A 64 -15.03 -6.58 -16.81
N THR A 65 -16.19 -6.76 -16.19
CA THR A 65 -16.53 -8.01 -15.47
C THR A 65 -16.95 -9.14 -16.40
N HIS A 66 -17.74 -8.84 -17.44
CA HIS A 66 -18.30 -9.87 -18.33
C HIS A 66 -17.49 -10.04 -19.60
N PHE A 67 -16.91 -8.96 -20.11
CA PHE A 67 -16.15 -8.92 -21.35
C PHE A 67 -14.86 -9.72 -21.27
N THR A 68 -14.20 -9.72 -20.10
CA THR A 68 -13.00 -10.50 -19.86
C THR A 68 -13.18 -11.98 -20.18
N ARG A 69 -14.39 -12.55 -20.00
CA ARG A 69 -14.62 -13.97 -20.30
C ARG A 69 -14.64 -14.31 -21.79
N TRP A 70 -14.88 -13.34 -22.67
CA TRP A 70 -15.22 -13.58 -24.08
C TRP A 70 -14.34 -12.80 -25.07
N GLY A 71 -13.75 -11.69 -24.63
CA GLY A 71 -12.96 -10.81 -25.47
C GLY A 71 -11.60 -11.41 -25.84
N SER A 72 -11.20 -11.20 -27.09
CA SER A 72 -9.83 -11.43 -27.56
C SER A 72 -8.85 -10.44 -26.90
N SER A 73 -7.55 -10.76 -26.92
CA SER A 73 -6.52 -9.88 -26.36
C SER A 73 -6.51 -8.47 -26.98
N SER A 74 -6.82 -8.34 -28.28
CA SER A 74 -6.92 -7.03 -28.95
C SER A 74 -8.14 -6.25 -28.50
N GLU A 75 -9.29 -6.91 -28.31
CA GLU A 75 -10.48 -6.24 -27.80
C GLU A 75 -10.31 -5.84 -26.33
N LEU A 76 -9.65 -6.67 -25.53
CA LEU A 76 -9.31 -6.34 -24.14
C LEU A 76 -8.34 -5.16 -24.06
N ALA A 77 -7.42 -5.02 -25.00
CA ALA A 77 -6.55 -3.85 -25.09
C ALA A 77 -7.36 -2.59 -25.43
N GLY A 78 -8.32 -2.67 -26.35
CA GLY A 78 -9.24 -1.57 -26.68
C GLY A 78 -10.16 -1.20 -25.51
N VAL A 79 -10.71 -2.18 -24.80
CA VAL A 79 -11.47 -1.94 -23.56
C VAL A 79 -10.56 -1.33 -22.51
N ALA A 80 -9.32 -1.81 -22.36
CA ALA A 80 -8.35 -1.19 -21.48
C ALA A 80 -8.10 0.25 -21.89
N ASP A 81 -7.96 0.61 -23.17
CA ASP A 81 -7.86 2.00 -23.65
C ASP A 81 -9.06 2.87 -23.27
N LEU A 82 -10.24 2.28 -23.11
CA LEU A 82 -11.42 3.00 -22.67
C LEU A 82 -11.49 3.15 -21.16
N LEU A 83 -11.00 2.15 -20.41
CA LEU A 83 -10.99 2.12 -18.94
C LEU A 83 -9.75 2.79 -18.33
N SER A 84 -8.67 2.87 -19.11
CA SER A 84 -7.36 3.40 -18.76
C SER A 84 -7.24 4.92 -18.60
N PRO A 85 -7.97 5.77 -19.32
CA PRO A 85 -7.54 7.16 -19.44
C PRO A 85 -8.28 8.04 -18.45
N VAL A 86 -7.48 8.81 -17.71
CA VAL A 86 -7.83 10.02 -16.97
C VAL A 86 -9.16 9.85 -16.27
N TRP A 87 -9.11 9.37 -15.02
CA TRP A 87 -10.27 9.37 -14.16
C TRP A 87 -10.73 10.83 -14.10
N GLY A 88 -11.73 11.17 -14.93
CA GLY A 88 -11.96 12.54 -15.35
C GLY A 88 -12.19 13.46 -14.16
N PRO A 89 -12.12 14.79 -14.35
CA PRO A 89 -12.31 15.74 -13.27
C PRO A 89 -13.55 15.37 -12.47
N ARG A 90 -13.33 15.19 -11.16
CA ARG A 90 -14.29 14.61 -10.21
C ARG A 90 -15.69 15.22 -10.39
N PRO A 91 -16.77 14.43 -10.31
CA PRO A 91 -18.12 14.98 -10.25
C PRO A 91 -18.20 15.96 -9.07
N ALA A 92 -18.67 17.18 -9.28
CA ALA A 92 -18.79 18.16 -8.19
C ALA A 92 -19.77 17.73 -7.08
N ASP A 93 -20.61 16.72 -7.32
CA ASP A 93 -21.67 16.25 -6.41
C ASP A 93 -21.64 14.72 -6.18
N VAL A 94 -20.47 14.16 -5.84
CA VAL A 94 -20.28 12.71 -5.59
C VAL A 94 -21.17 12.17 -4.46
N CYS A 95 -21.65 13.04 -3.57
CA CYS A 95 -22.56 12.67 -2.48
C CYS A 95 -23.86 12.03 -2.98
N ARG A 96 -24.37 12.38 -4.17
CA ARG A 96 -25.60 11.78 -4.72
C ARG A 96 -25.38 10.39 -5.33
N LEU A 97 -24.21 10.14 -5.90
CA LEU A 97 -23.86 8.84 -6.51
C LEU A 97 -23.75 7.72 -5.46
N ARG A 98 -23.37 8.05 -4.22
CA ARG A 98 -23.26 7.09 -3.10
C ARG A 98 -24.54 6.29 -2.82
N ARG A 99 -25.72 6.84 -3.10
CA ARG A 99 -27.01 6.21 -2.74
C ARG A 99 -27.57 5.23 -3.75
N ARG A 100 -27.10 5.21 -5.00
CA ARG A 100 -27.78 4.45 -6.08
C ARG A 100 -26.97 3.32 -6.70
N VAL A 101 -25.68 3.19 -6.39
CA VAL A 101 -24.80 2.30 -7.18
C VAL A 101 -24.27 1.11 -6.38
N SER A 102 -24.52 -0.08 -6.91
CA SER A 102 -24.05 -1.40 -6.46
C SER A 102 -22.80 -1.89 -7.21
N TRP A 103 -21.98 -0.96 -7.74
CA TRP A 103 -20.62 -1.20 -8.29
C TRP A 103 -19.73 -2.02 -7.32
N ARG A 104 -20.13 -1.99 -6.06
CA ARG A 104 -19.70 -2.55 -4.78
C ARG A 104 -19.15 -3.98 -4.67
N GLN A 105 -19.22 -4.83 -5.70
CA GLN A 105 -18.72 -6.22 -5.60
C GLN A 105 -17.85 -6.69 -6.77
N ARG A 106 -17.90 -6.05 -7.93
CA ARG A 106 -17.42 -6.69 -9.18
C ARG A 106 -15.98 -6.33 -9.60
N TRP A 107 -15.48 -5.14 -9.26
CA TRP A 107 -14.13 -4.75 -9.70
C TRP A 107 -13.00 -5.48 -8.96
N PRO A 108 -13.00 -5.56 -7.60
CA PRO A 108 -12.07 -6.42 -6.89
C PRO A 108 -12.19 -7.88 -7.36
N ALA A 109 -13.40 -8.33 -7.73
CA ALA A 109 -13.66 -9.69 -8.19
C ALA A 109 -12.98 -10.03 -9.50
N ALA A 110 -13.04 -9.12 -10.46
CA ALA A 110 -12.34 -9.28 -11.73
C ALA A 110 -10.83 -9.37 -11.51
N CYS A 111 -10.28 -8.54 -10.63
CA CYS A 111 -8.86 -8.57 -10.26
C CYS A 111 -8.46 -9.80 -9.42
N CYS A 112 -9.36 -10.37 -8.61
CA CYS A 112 -9.10 -11.56 -7.80
C CYS A 112 -9.13 -12.85 -8.62
N ARG A 113 -10.09 -12.97 -9.55
CA ARG A 113 -10.25 -14.18 -10.37
C ARG A 113 -9.01 -14.45 -11.21
N SER A 114 -8.39 -13.41 -11.78
CA SER A 114 -7.09 -13.54 -12.47
C SER A 114 -5.97 -14.07 -11.59
N GLY A 115 -5.90 -13.63 -10.33
CA GLY A 115 -4.84 -14.03 -9.40
C GLY A 115 -4.90 -15.50 -8.99
N SER A 116 -6.11 -16.02 -8.73
CA SER A 116 -6.28 -17.41 -8.25
C SER A 116 -5.75 -18.48 -9.24
N GLY A 117 -5.89 -18.26 -10.55
CA GLY A 117 -5.32 -19.15 -11.57
C GLY A 117 -3.81 -18.98 -11.80
N CYS A 118 -3.23 -17.87 -11.34
CA CYS A 118 -1.80 -17.58 -11.55
C CYS A 118 -0.88 -18.30 -10.55
N CYS A 119 -1.38 -18.68 -9.38
CA CYS A 119 -0.55 -19.22 -8.29
C CYS A 119 -0.25 -20.72 -8.45
N ASP A 120 -1.12 -21.49 -9.10
CA ASP A 120 -1.05 -22.96 -9.05
C ASP A 120 -0.23 -23.62 -10.19
N ALA A 121 0.21 -22.88 -11.22
CA ALA A 121 1.09 -23.42 -12.27
C ALA A 121 2.02 -22.37 -12.92
N PRO A 122 3.36 -22.58 -12.92
CA PRO A 122 4.31 -21.64 -13.51
C PRO A 122 4.16 -21.47 -15.03
N ALA A 123 3.47 -22.37 -15.73
CA ALA A 123 3.35 -22.36 -17.20
C ALA A 123 1.93 -22.07 -17.75
N ALA A 124 0.92 -21.87 -16.91
CA ALA A 124 -0.42 -21.58 -17.43
C ALA A 124 -0.47 -20.18 -18.06
N PRO A 125 -1.07 -20.01 -19.26
CA PRO A 125 -1.29 -18.70 -19.84
C PRO A 125 -2.14 -17.86 -18.89
N LEU A 126 -1.82 -16.56 -18.78
CA LEU A 126 -2.62 -15.64 -17.98
C LEU A 126 -4.07 -15.64 -18.46
N GLY A 127 -4.99 -15.60 -17.51
CA GLY A 127 -6.40 -15.41 -17.82
C GLY A 127 -6.66 -14.04 -18.47
N PRO A 128 -7.77 -13.88 -19.20
CA PRO A 128 -8.09 -12.62 -19.87
C PRO A 128 -8.27 -11.45 -18.91
N GLU A 129 -8.69 -11.69 -17.66
CA GLU A 129 -8.74 -10.68 -16.60
C GLU A 129 -7.34 -10.13 -16.27
N ALA A 130 -6.32 -11.00 -16.27
CA ALA A 130 -4.93 -10.57 -16.06
C ALA A 130 -4.41 -9.78 -17.25
N SER A 131 -4.78 -10.15 -18.48
CA SER A 131 -4.44 -9.37 -19.68
C SER A 131 -5.08 -7.98 -19.65
N LEU A 132 -6.37 -7.87 -19.28
CA LEU A 132 -7.04 -6.58 -19.11
C LEU A 132 -6.31 -5.73 -18.06
N LEU A 133 -5.99 -6.33 -16.92
CA LEU A 133 -5.29 -5.65 -15.83
C LEU A 133 -3.88 -5.18 -16.25
N ILE A 134 -3.12 -6.00 -16.98
CA ILE A 134 -1.82 -5.59 -17.57
C ILE A 134 -2.01 -4.36 -18.45
N CYS A 135 -3.00 -4.38 -19.36
CA CYS A 135 -3.23 -3.27 -20.27
C CYS A 135 -3.64 -1.99 -19.53
N MET A 136 -4.40 -2.10 -18.43
CA MET A 136 -4.76 -0.96 -17.60
C MET A 136 -3.57 -0.41 -16.81
N LEU A 137 -2.77 -1.30 -16.20
CA LEU A 137 -1.59 -0.93 -15.40
C LEU A 137 -0.49 -0.32 -16.26
N GLY A 138 -0.26 -0.84 -17.47
CA GLY A 138 0.74 -0.32 -18.40
C GLY A 138 0.43 1.08 -18.93
N LYS A 139 -0.78 1.59 -18.67
CA LYS A 139 -1.23 2.94 -19.03
C LYS A 139 -1.58 3.79 -17.81
N ALA A 140 -1.36 3.26 -16.60
CA ALA A 140 -1.67 3.93 -15.34
C ALA A 140 -0.62 5.00 -14.99
N GLU A 141 -0.31 5.89 -15.94
CA GLU A 141 0.43 7.13 -15.66
C GLU A 141 -0.35 8.01 -14.66
N ASP A 142 -1.67 7.84 -14.60
CA ASP A 142 -2.59 8.56 -13.72
C ASP A 142 -2.89 7.79 -12.43
N ALA A 143 -1.91 7.78 -11.51
CA ALA A 143 -2.12 7.29 -10.16
C ALA A 143 -3.15 8.11 -9.35
N GLU A 144 -3.43 9.36 -9.76
CA GLU A 144 -4.39 10.24 -9.09
C GLU A 144 -5.80 9.65 -9.16
N GLY A 145 -6.14 9.06 -10.29
CA GLY A 145 -7.43 8.45 -10.47
C GLY A 145 -7.74 7.24 -9.57
N LEU A 146 -6.74 6.41 -9.27
CA LEU A 146 -6.89 5.36 -8.24
C LEU A 146 -7.04 5.97 -6.84
N CYS A 147 -6.35 7.09 -6.56
CA CYS A 147 -6.54 7.84 -5.31
C CYS A 147 -7.98 8.37 -5.20
N ASP A 148 -8.53 8.86 -6.30
CA ASP A 148 -9.91 9.35 -6.37
C ASP A 148 -10.91 8.23 -6.12
N MET A 149 -10.71 7.08 -6.77
CA MET A 149 -11.53 5.91 -6.50
C MET A 149 -11.51 5.55 -5.01
N LEU A 150 -10.35 5.55 -4.36
CA LEU A 150 -10.25 5.31 -2.91
C LEU A 150 -10.95 6.42 -2.10
N ALA A 151 -10.82 7.68 -2.48
CA ALA A 151 -11.47 8.80 -1.79
C ALA A 151 -13.02 8.72 -1.84
N PHE A 152 -13.59 8.14 -2.90
CA PHE A 152 -15.05 8.14 -3.13
C PHE A 152 -15.73 6.77 -2.95
N CYS A 153 -14.97 5.68 -2.87
CA CYS A 153 -15.50 4.32 -2.69
C CYS A 153 -16.33 4.14 -1.40
N GLU A 154 -16.98 3.00 -1.21
CA GLU A 154 -17.35 2.56 0.13
C GLU A 154 -16.10 2.12 0.88
N LEU A 155 -15.96 2.55 2.13
CA LEU A 155 -14.81 2.22 2.97
C LEU A 155 -14.47 0.72 2.98
N HIS A 156 -15.48 -0.15 3.08
CA HIS A 156 -15.28 -1.60 3.09
C HIS A 156 -14.77 -2.15 1.75
N GLN A 157 -15.25 -1.64 0.61
CA GLN A 157 -14.73 -2.02 -0.72
C GLN A 157 -13.35 -1.47 -0.99
N GLY A 158 -13.09 -0.22 -0.61
CA GLY A 158 -11.76 0.36 -0.71
C GLY A 158 -10.77 -0.50 0.06
N ALA A 159 -11.13 -0.91 1.27
CA ALA A 159 -10.31 -1.82 2.07
C ALA A 159 -10.18 -3.20 1.38
N ALA A 160 -11.26 -3.76 0.82
CA ALA A 160 -11.21 -5.02 0.08
C ALA A 160 -10.26 -4.96 -1.12
N LEU A 161 -10.30 -3.87 -1.89
CA LEU A 161 -9.40 -3.62 -3.01
C LEU A 161 -7.95 -3.51 -2.53
N VAL A 162 -7.70 -2.70 -1.50
CA VAL A 162 -6.36 -2.49 -0.95
C VAL A 162 -5.77 -3.80 -0.43
N ALA A 163 -6.53 -4.58 0.34
CA ALA A 163 -6.07 -5.86 0.87
C ALA A 163 -5.80 -6.89 -0.24
N THR A 164 -6.69 -6.95 -1.24
CA THR A 164 -6.51 -7.81 -2.42
C THR A 164 -5.23 -7.45 -3.16
N TRP A 165 -5.00 -6.15 -3.39
CA TRP A 165 -3.80 -5.67 -4.07
C TRP A 165 -2.54 -5.97 -3.26
N GLY A 166 -2.59 -5.77 -1.94
CA GLY A 166 -1.48 -6.11 -1.04
C GLY A 166 -1.14 -7.60 -1.09
N LYS A 167 -2.15 -8.46 -1.10
CA LYS A 167 -1.96 -9.90 -1.28
C LYS A 167 -1.32 -10.22 -2.63
N LEU A 168 -1.82 -9.64 -3.73
CA LEU A 168 -1.23 -9.82 -5.06
C LEU A 168 0.23 -9.35 -5.12
N LEU A 169 0.55 -8.22 -4.48
CA LEU A 169 1.93 -7.75 -4.37
C LEU A 169 2.81 -8.79 -3.67
N GLN A 170 2.33 -9.33 -2.55
CA GLN A 170 3.10 -10.27 -1.72
C GLN A 170 3.26 -11.66 -2.34
N THR A 171 2.19 -12.21 -2.94
CA THR A 171 2.18 -13.61 -3.40
C THR A 171 2.53 -13.77 -4.87
N LEU A 172 2.32 -12.73 -5.68
CA LEU A 172 2.60 -12.76 -7.11
C LEU A 172 3.70 -11.76 -7.46
N ALA A 173 3.52 -10.47 -7.17
CA ALA A 173 4.37 -9.46 -7.79
C ALA A 173 5.82 -9.53 -7.30
N VAL A 174 6.06 -9.52 -5.99
CA VAL A 174 7.40 -9.58 -5.40
C VAL A 174 8.14 -10.86 -5.85
N PRO A 175 7.61 -12.09 -5.66
CA PRO A 175 8.33 -13.29 -6.09
C PRO A 175 8.68 -13.30 -7.59
N GLN A 176 7.78 -12.80 -8.45
CA GLN A 176 8.00 -12.76 -9.89
C GLN A 176 9.01 -11.69 -10.30
N SER A 177 8.96 -10.50 -9.72
CA SER A 177 9.95 -9.45 -9.96
C SER A 177 11.36 -9.91 -9.52
N LEU A 178 11.46 -10.59 -8.36
CA LEU A 178 12.73 -11.12 -7.86
C LEU A 178 13.28 -12.27 -8.70
N SER A 179 12.43 -13.19 -9.14
CA SER A 179 12.86 -14.32 -9.97
C SER A 179 13.30 -13.86 -11.37
N SER A 180 12.62 -12.85 -11.93
CA SER A 180 12.90 -12.35 -13.28
C SER A 180 14.08 -11.39 -13.38
N LEU A 181 14.63 -10.90 -12.26
CA LEU A 181 15.78 -10.00 -12.22
C LEU A 181 17.05 -10.56 -12.89
N GLY A 182 17.14 -11.89 -13.07
CA GLY A 182 18.23 -12.57 -13.79
C GLY A 182 17.85 -13.18 -15.14
N GLU A 183 16.57 -13.15 -15.54
CA GLU A 183 16.07 -13.82 -16.74
C GLU A 183 15.65 -12.80 -17.81
N ALA A 184 16.10 -13.02 -19.05
CA ALA A 184 15.89 -12.06 -20.13
C ALA A 184 14.51 -12.16 -20.82
N THR A 185 13.60 -13.03 -20.39
CA THR A 185 12.32 -13.24 -21.08
C THR A 185 11.22 -12.35 -20.53
N ASP A 186 10.64 -11.49 -21.39
CA ASP A 186 9.41 -10.76 -21.05
C ASP A 186 8.25 -11.73 -21.10
N THR A 187 7.80 -12.11 -19.91
CA THR A 187 6.56 -12.86 -19.78
C THR A 187 5.42 -11.90 -19.46
N PRO A 188 4.18 -12.18 -19.90
CA PRO A 188 3.01 -11.42 -19.46
C PRO A 188 2.89 -11.36 -17.92
N ARG A 189 3.34 -12.40 -17.20
CA ARG A 189 3.35 -12.43 -15.74
C ARG A 189 4.33 -11.41 -15.16
N THR A 190 5.51 -11.27 -15.78
CA THR A 190 6.49 -10.24 -15.42
C THR A 190 5.89 -8.84 -15.64
N ALA A 191 5.21 -8.62 -16.78
CA ALA A 191 4.50 -7.36 -17.05
C ALA A 191 3.43 -7.03 -16.00
N LEU A 192 2.61 -8.02 -15.63
CA LEU A 192 1.62 -7.85 -14.56
C LEU A 192 2.28 -7.52 -13.22
N SER A 193 3.36 -8.22 -12.86
CA SER A 193 4.07 -8.01 -11.60
C SER A 193 4.65 -6.59 -11.50
N CYS A 194 5.36 -6.13 -12.53
CA CYS A 194 5.91 -4.77 -12.57
C CYS A 194 4.78 -3.74 -12.58
N GLY A 195 3.71 -3.94 -13.35
CA GLY A 195 2.55 -3.05 -13.35
C GLY A 195 1.90 -2.89 -11.98
N LEU A 196 1.70 -3.99 -11.24
CA LEU A 196 1.12 -3.97 -9.89
C LEU A 196 1.99 -3.18 -8.91
N VAL A 197 3.31 -3.40 -8.96
CA VAL A 197 4.31 -2.71 -8.13
C VAL A 197 4.37 -1.23 -8.47
N THR A 198 4.52 -0.90 -9.76
CA THR A 198 4.58 0.47 -10.27
C THR A 198 3.33 1.24 -9.86
N CYS A 199 2.14 0.71 -10.09
CA CYS A 199 0.88 1.38 -9.76
C CYS A 199 0.72 1.58 -8.24
N ALA A 200 1.03 0.58 -7.40
CA ALA A 200 0.98 0.76 -5.94
C ALA A 200 1.97 1.82 -5.45
N GLY A 201 3.22 1.80 -5.96
CA GLY A 201 4.21 2.82 -5.66
C GLY A 201 3.80 4.21 -6.14
N ALA A 202 3.20 4.30 -7.33
CA ALA A 202 2.69 5.54 -7.90
C ALA A 202 1.55 6.12 -7.06
N VAL A 203 0.60 5.31 -6.58
CA VAL A 203 -0.50 5.74 -5.69
C VAL A 203 0.04 6.28 -4.37
N LEU A 204 0.97 5.56 -3.74
CA LEU A 204 1.59 6.02 -2.50
C LEU A 204 2.39 7.32 -2.72
N THR A 205 3.01 7.49 -3.89
CA THR A 205 3.75 8.72 -4.22
C THR A 205 2.82 9.89 -4.53
N ALA A 206 1.80 9.65 -5.36
CA ALA A 206 0.84 10.64 -5.83
C ALA A 206 -0.02 11.18 -4.69
N THR A 207 -0.42 10.35 -3.71
CA THR A 207 -1.18 10.81 -2.53
C THR A 207 -0.39 11.80 -1.66
N GLY A 208 0.94 11.78 -1.70
CA GLY A 208 1.78 12.65 -0.88
C GLY A 208 1.54 14.13 -1.17
N GLY A 209 1.54 14.52 -2.45
CA GLY A 209 1.43 15.92 -2.87
C GLY A 209 0.10 16.58 -2.49
N PRO A 210 -1.06 16.05 -2.91
CA PRO A 210 -2.39 16.58 -2.64
C PRO A 210 -2.74 16.62 -1.14
N LEU A 211 -2.33 15.61 -0.36
CA LEU A 211 -2.53 15.63 1.09
C LEU A 211 -1.71 16.75 1.74
N VAL A 212 -0.48 16.93 1.27
CA VAL A 212 0.41 17.98 1.74
C VAL A 212 -0.12 19.36 1.36
N SER A 213 -0.50 19.58 0.11
CA SER A 213 -1.02 20.87 -0.38
C SER A 213 -2.36 21.25 0.27
N ALA A 214 -3.31 20.32 0.36
CA ALA A 214 -4.62 20.60 0.95
C ALA A 214 -4.53 20.99 2.44
N TRP A 215 -3.56 20.46 3.17
CA TRP A 215 -3.48 20.62 4.63
C TRP A 215 -2.42 21.65 5.06
N HIS A 216 -1.66 22.21 4.13
CA HIS A 216 -0.70 23.28 4.40
C HIS A 216 -1.37 24.61 4.80
N HIS A 217 -2.62 24.87 4.40
CA HIS A 217 -3.24 26.19 4.55
C HIS A 217 -3.72 26.54 5.97
N SER A 218 -3.88 25.56 6.86
CA SER A 218 -3.97 25.78 8.32
C SER A 218 -4.12 24.43 9.00
N PRO A 219 -3.08 23.85 9.60
CA PRO A 219 -3.13 22.46 10.03
C PRO A 219 -4.16 22.14 11.13
N ALA A 220 -4.49 23.10 12.00
CA ALA A 220 -5.48 22.92 13.05
C ALA A 220 -6.92 23.11 12.54
N ALA A 221 -7.13 24.03 11.60
CA ALA A 221 -8.43 24.22 10.95
C ALA A 221 -8.70 23.15 9.89
N ALA A 222 -7.68 22.73 9.14
CA ALA A 222 -7.77 21.75 8.05
C ALA A 222 -8.23 20.37 8.51
N ALA A 223 -7.93 19.96 9.75
CA ALA A 223 -8.45 18.70 10.28
C ALA A 223 -9.96 18.79 10.58
N ALA A 224 -10.45 19.94 11.04
CA ALA A 224 -11.88 20.20 11.23
C ALA A 224 -12.61 20.43 9.90
N GLU A 225 -11.89 20.94 8.89
CA GLU A 225 -12.41 21.25 7.55
C GLU A 225 -12.18 20.13 6.53
N ALA A 226 -11.55 19.02 6.93
CA ALA A 226 -11.27 17.91 6.04
C ALA A 226 -12.59 17.35 5.47
N THR A 227 -12.69 17.36 4.15
CA THR A 227 -13.87 16.84 3.46
C THR A 227 -14.00 15.33 3.72
N ALA A 228 -15.23 14.81 3.71
CA ALA A 228 -15.47 13.38 3.90
C ALA A 228 -14.64 12.46 2.96
N PRO A 229 -14.41 12.81 1.68
CA PRO A 229 -13.52 12.03 0.80
C PRO A 229 -12.05 12.05 1.22
N GLN A 230 -11.53 13.17 1.72
CA GLN A 230 -10.15 13.27 2.20
C GLN A 230 -9.94 12.39 3.44
N LEU A 231 -10.87 12.41 4.40
CA LEU A 231 -10.82 11.54 5.58
C LEU A 231 -10.90 10.06 5.20
N GLN A 232 -11.72 9.72 4.20
CA GLN A 232 -11.80 8.35 3.70
C GLN A 232 -10.51 7.91 3.02
N LEU A 233 -9.95 8.74 2.13
CA LEU A 233 -8.68 8.48 1.48
C LEU A 233 -7.58 8.27 2.53
N ALA A 234 -7.52 9.11 3.56
CA ALA A 234 -6.54 9.01 4.63
C ALA A 234 -6.64 7.67 5.40
N ARG A 235 -7.86 7.20 5.70
CA ARG A 235 -8.11 5.88 6.32
C ARG A 235 -7.65 4.74 5.43
N LEU A 236 -8.03 4.75 4.15
CA LEU A 236 -7.65 3.72 3.19
C LEU A 236 -6.16 3.73 2.87
N LEU A 237 -5.53 4.90 2.85
CA LEU A 237 -4.10 5.05 2.66
C LEU A 237 -3.32 4.52 3.86
N SER A 238 -3.81 4.75 5.09
CA SER A 238 -3.23 4.13 6.29
C SER A 238 -3.28 2.60 6.20
N PHE A 239 -4.37 2.05 5.68
CA PHE A 239 -4.51 0.62 5.44
C PHE A 239 -3.60 0.16 4.29
N ALA A 240 -3.51 0.92 3.19
CA ALA A 240 -2.60 0.63 2.09
C ALA A 240 -1.14 0.65 2.50
N LEU A 241 -0.72 1.54 3.40
CA LEU A 241 0.64 1.50 3.96
C LEU A 241 0.90 0.23 4.77
N CYS A 242 -0.11 -0.31 5.45
CA CYS A 242 0.02 -1.58 6.17
C CYS A 242 0.12 -2.79 5.23
N GLU A 243 -0.52 -2.75 4.07
CA GLU A 243 -0.63 -3.88 3.14
C GLU A 243 0.38 -3.82 1.97
N TRP A 244 0.76 -2.63 1.51
CA TRP A 244 1.58 -2.42 0.31
C TRP A 244 3.01 -2.01 0.61
N LEU A 245 3.25 -1.27 1.70
CA LEU A 245 4.61 -0.79 2.01
C LEU A 245 5.60 -1.95 2.23
N PRO A 246 5.26 -3.04 2.96
CA PRO A 246 6.16 -4.17 3.12
C PRO A 246 6.63 -4.81 1.80
N PRO A 247 5.74 -5.23 0.87
CA PRO A 247 6.18 -5.79 -0.41
C PRO A 247 6.94 -4.77 -1.27
N LEU A 248 6.54 -3.49 -1.28
CA LEU A 248 7.27 -2.45 -2.01
C LEU A 248 8.69 -2.23 -1.46
N ALA A 249 8.86 -2.24 -0.13
CA ALA A 249 10.18 -2.13 0.49
C ALA A 249 11.08 -3.32 0.17
N CYS A 250 10.51 -4.53 0.08
CA CYS A 250 11.22 -5.71 -0.39
C CYS A 250 11.67 -5.56 -1.85
N THR A 251 10.78 -5.15 -2.76
CA THR A 251 11.14 -4.89 -4.17
C THR A 251 12.20 -3.81 -4.31
N ALA A 252 12.08 -2.71 -3.54
CA ALA A 252 13.08 -1.65 -3.53
C ALA A 252 14.45 -2.14 -3.02
N HIS A 253 14.47 -2.93 -1.95
CA HIS A 253 15.70 -3.46 -1.36
C HIS A 253 16.46 -4.34 -2.36
N GLU A 254 15.80 -5.36 -2.88
CA GLU A 254 16.41 -6.30 -3.83
C GLU A 254 16.74 -5.64 -5.16
N GLY A 255 15.88 -4.73 -5.63
CA GLY A 255 16.12 -3.97 -6.85
C GLY A 255 17.35 -3.07 -6.77
N VAL A 256 17.50 -2.31 -5.68
CA VAL A 256 18.69 -1.46 -5.46
C VAL A 256 19.93 -2.34 -5.27
N LEU A 257 19.80 -3.50 -4.61
CA LEU A 257 20.90 -4.45 -4.48
C LEU A 257 21.36 -4.98 -5.85
N ALA A 258 20.42 -5.36 -6.72
CA ALA A 258 20.72 -5.84 -8.07
C ALA A 258 21.38 -4.75 -8.94
N LEU A 259 20.86 -3.52 -8.91
CA LEU A 259 21.45 -2.35 -9.57
C LEU A 259 22.88 -2.10 -9.09
N ARG A 260 23.12 -2.17 -7.78
CA ARG A 260 24.44 -2.00 -7.17
C ARG A 260 25.43 -3.08 -7.61
N THR A 261 24.97 -4.30 -7.87
CA THR A 261 25.82 -5.40 -8.35
C THR A 261 26.11 -5.36 -9.85
N GLY A 262 25.56 -4.37 -10.58
CA GLY A 262 25.82 -4.18 -12.00
C GLY A 262 25.18 -5.25 -12.88
N GLN A 263 24.00 -5.75 -12.52
CA GLN A 263 23.25 -6.69 -13.34
C GLN A 263 22.94 -6.04 -14.71
N PRO A 264 23.56 -6.49 -15.82
CA PRO A 264 23.59 -5.74 -17.08
C PRO A 264 22.27 -5.78 -17.88
N ASN A 265 21.31 -6.59 -17.45
CA ASN A 265 20.10 -6.91 -18.21
C ASN A 265 18.81 -6.44 -17.52
N LEU A 266 18.88 -5.43 -16.65
CA LEU A 266 17.67 -4.88 -16.03
C LEU A 266 16.82 -4.19 -17.09
N LYS A 267 15.63 -4.72 -17.35
CA LYS A 267 14.69 -4.13 -18.29
C LYS A 267 14.10 -2.84 -17.74
N GLU A 268 13.67 -1.96 -18.63
CA GLU A 268 13.08 -0.66 -18.30
C GLU A 268 11.92 -0.77 -17.31
N MET A 269 11.02 -1.73 -17.54
CA MET A 269 9.88 -2.01 -16.66
C MET A 269 10.27 -2.40 -15.22
N HIS A 270 11.39 -3.11 -15.02
CA HIS A 270 11.89 -3.46 -13.68
C HIS A 270 12.51 -2.24 -13.04
N ALA A 271 13.30 -1.48 -13.79
CA ALA A 271 13.90 -0.23 -13.32
C ALA A 271 12.82 0.77 -12.85
N GLU A 272 11.73 0.86 -13.60
CA GLU A 272 10.56 1.66 -13.25
C GLU A 272 9.90 1.17 -11.96
N ALA A 273 9.55 -0.12 -11.88
CA ALA A 273 8.94 -0.72 -10.69
C ALA A 273 9.81 -0.53 -9.42
N ILE A 274 11.13 -0.68 -9.56
CA ILE A 274 12.10 -0.43 -8.48
C ILE A 274 12.12 1.06 -8.11
N SER A 275 12.13 1.95 -9.09
CA SER A 275 12.14 3.41 -8.87
C SER A 275 10.87 3.89 -8.13
N PHE A 276 9.69 3.43 -8.54
CA PHE A 276 8.42 3.76 -7.88
C PHE A 276 8.34 3.15 -6.48
N SER A 277 8.77 1.90 -6.30
CA SER A 277 8.82 1.27 -4.98
C SER A 277 9.73 2.05 -4.03
N TYR A 278 10.94 2.39 -4.49
CA TYR A 278 11.90 3.16 -3.72
C TYR A 278 11.39 4.56 -3.39
N GLY A 279 10.80 5.26 -4.37
CA GLY A 279 10.22 6.58 -4.19
C GLY A 279 9.10 6.58 -3.15
N ALA A 280 8.17 5.64 -3.24
CA ALA A 280 7.08 5.47 -2.28
C ALA A 280 7.62 5.22 -0.86
N VAL A 281 8.57 4.29 -0.71
CA VAL A 281 9.12 3.96 0.61
C VAL A 281 9.86 5.15 1.22
N MET A 282 10.68 5.86 0.44
CA MET A 282 11.43 7.03 0.93
C MET A 282 10.52 8.22 1.25
N LEU A 283 9.37 8.35 0.60
CA LEU A 283 8.38 9.37 0.90
C LEU A 283 7.69 9.12 2.25
N TRP A 284 7.31 7.87 2.53
CA TRP A 284 6.50 7.52 3.70
C TRP A 284 7.32 7.20 4.95
N LEU A 285 8.55 6.71 4.80
CA LEU A 285 9.41 6.31 5.93
C LEU A 285 9.61 7.46 6.95
N PRO A 286 9.93 8.71 6.57
CA PRO A 286 10.00 9.83 7.50
C PRO A 286 8.73 10.03 8.33
N ALA A 287 7.55 9.99 7.69
CA ALA A 287 6.27 10.17 8.36
C ALA A 287 6.02 9.05 9.36
N LEU A 288 6.20 7.80 8.95
CA LEU A 288 6.00 6.63 9.80
C LEU A 288 7.00 6.60 10.98
N ALA A 289 8.26 6.99 10.76
CA ALA A 289 9.25 7.09 11.82
C ALA A 289 8.84 8.12 12.88
N MET A 290 8.41 9.32 12.46
CA MET A 290 7.87 10.32 13.39
C MET A 290 6.65 9.84 14.16
N ARG A 291 5.72 9.14 13.47
CA ARG A 291 4.54 8.55 14.12
C ARG A 291 4.93 7.55 15.21
N SER A 292 5.90 6.69 14.91
CA SER A 292 6.40 5.69 15.85
C SER A 292 7.14 6.29 17.06
N GLY A 293 7.91 7.37 16.87
CA GLY A 293 8.57 8.08 17.97
C GLY A 293 7.58 8.79 18.90
N ALA A 294 6.51 9.38 18.34
CA ALA A 294 5.46 10.04 19.13
C ALA A 294 4.65 9.05 19.99
N GLU A 295 4.48 7.81 19.53
CA GLU A 295 3.88 6.74 20.33
C GLU A 295 4.76 6.35 21.51
N LEU A 296 6.07 6.22 21.29
CA LEU A 296 7.03 5.90 22.34
C LEU A 296 7.06 6.98 23.42
N ALA A 297 7.09 8.25 23.03
CA ALA A 297 7.11 9.37 23.98
C ALA A 297 5.83 9.46 24.83
N ARG A 298 4.66 9.11 24.28
CA ARG A 298 3.41 9.04 25.04
C ARG A 298 3.42 7.90 26.05
N ALA A 299 3.87 6.72 25.64
CA ALA A 299 3.93 5.55 26.51
C ALA A 299 4.90 5.74 27.70
N THR A 300 6.03 6.44 27.49
CA THR A 300 6.97 6.75 28.58
C THR A 300 6.47 7.86 29.51
N GLY A 301 5.73 8.84 29.00
CA GLY A 301 5.16 9.93 29.81
C GLY A 301 4.07 9.46 30.78
N GLU A 302 3.20 8.53 30.37
CA GLU A 302 2.15 7.96 31.22
C GLU A 302 2.71 7.08 32.35
N ALA A 303 3.82 6.37 32.11
CA ALA A 303 4.43 5.47 33.09
C ALA A 303 5.10 6.20 34.28
N VAL A 304 5.39 7.49 34.15
CA VAL A 304 6.04 8.30 35.21
C VAL A 304 5.00 8.91 36.16
N GLY A 305 3.71 8.83 35.82
CA GLY A 305 2.61 9.51 36.53
C GLY A 305 1.99 8.78 37.73
N ASP A 306 2.22 7.48 37.93
CA ASP A 306 1.63 6.72 39.05
C ASP A 306 2.66 5.86 39.79
N ALA A 307 2.64 5.98 41.12
CA ALA A 307 3.64 5.43 42.02
C ALA A 307 3.62 3.89 42.10
N ALA A 308 4.81 3.29 41.99
CA ALA A 308 5.28 2.10 42.71
C ALA A 308 4.36 0.88 42.82
N ALA A 309 3.60 0.54 41.78
CA ALA A 309 3.00 -0.79 41.64
C ALA A 309 3.79 -1.57 40.57
N GLU A 310 4.12 -2.81 40.91
CA GLU A 310 5.00 -3.76 40.19
C GLU A 310 5.04 -3.56 38.66
N ALA A 311 6.27 -3.49 38.12
CA ALA A 311 6.54 -3.38 36.70
C ALA A 311 5.66 -4.36 35.91
N PRO A 312 4.67 -3.87 35.13
CA PRO A 312 3.82 -4.76 34.36
C PRO A 312 4.73 -5.47 33.35
N ALA A 313 4.77 -6.80 33.44
CA ALA A 313 5.48 -7.66 32.50
C ALA A 313 5.21 -7.15 31.08
N ALA A 314 6.28 -6.74 30.39
CA ALA A 314 6.25 -6.09 29.09
C ALA A 314 5.19 -6.75 28.19
N SER A 315 4.03 -6.10 28.06
CA SER A 315 2.93 -6.67 27.29
C SER A 315 3.41 -6.83 25.86
N PRO A 316 3.45 -8.07 25.34
CA PRO A 316 4.07 -8.33 24.06
C PRO A 316 3.21 -7.68 22.97
N ALA A 317 3.85 -6.82 22.19
CA ALA A 317 3.47 -6.55 20.81
C ALA A 317 2.06 -5.93 20.59
N VAL A 318 1.78 -4.78 21.21
CA VAL A 318 0.84 -3.85 20.56
C VAL A 318 1.59 -3.27 19.36
N GLY A 319 1.38 -3.89 18.20
CA GLY A 319 2.07 -3.59 16.94
C GLY A 319 1.79 -2.18 16.43
N GLY A 320 2.58 -1.23 16.91
CA GLY A 320 2.64 0.15 16.41
C GLY A 320 3.37 0.25 15.08
N TRP A 321 3.44 1.47 14.52
CA TRP A 321 4.09 1.72 13.23
C TRP A 321 5.57 1.30 13.19
N ARG A 322 6.24 1.29 14.35
CA ARG A 322 7.61 0.75 14.49
C ARG A 322 7.72 -0.70 14.02
N GLN A 323 6.74 -1.55 14.34
CA GLN A 323 6.75 -2.95 13.94
C GLN A 323 6.64 -3.08 12.42
N VAL A 324 5.72 -2.32 11.80
CA VAL A 324 5.54 -2.31 10.34
C VAL A 324 6.83 -1.86 9.66
N LEU A 325 7.48 -0.79 10.14
CA LEU A 325 8.73 -0.29 9.57
C LEU A 325 9.89 -1.30 9.68
N LEU A 326 10.14 -1.80 10.89
CA LEU A 326 11.35 -2.58 11.16
C LEU A 326 11.21 -4.03 10.74
N ARG A 327 10.08 -4.67 11.07
CA ARG A 327 9.91 -6.12 10.87
C ARG A 327 9.27 -6.46 9.54
N GLU A 328 8.24 -5.71 9.14
CA GLU A 328 7.49 -6.04 7.92
C GLU A 328 8.19 -5.44 6.69
N ALA A 329 8.57 -4.15 6.75
CA ALA A 329 9.18 -3.45 5.62
C ALA A 329 10.72 -3.55 5.57
N GLY A 330 11.40 -3.97 6.65
CA GLY A 330 12.86 -4.10 6.65
C GLY A 330 13.59 -2.78 6.32
N THR A 331 13.11 -1.66 6.84
CA THR A 331 13.60 -0.32 6.45
C THR A 331 15.07 -0.06 6.77
N VAL A 332 15.61 -0.68 7.83
CA VAL A 332 17.03 -0.51 8.19
C VAL A 332 17.96 -1.14 7.15
N PRO A 333 17.81 -2.43 6.77
CA PRO A 333 18.54 -3.01 5.63
C PRO A 333 18.39 -2.20 4.33
N LEU A 334 17.17 -1.77 4.00
CA LEU A 334 16.89 -0.96 2.81
C LEU A 334 17.69 0.36 2.81
N LEU A 335 17.68 1.11 3.91
CA LEU A 335 18.45 2.35 4.01
C LEU A 335 19.96 2.09 3.92
N GLY A 336 20.44 0.99 4.52
CA GLY A 336 21.84 0.58 4.40
C GLY A 336 22.26 0.35 2.95
N VAL A 337 21.47 -0.42 2.20
CA VAL A 337 21.71 -0.67 0.77
C VAL A 337 21.59 0.62 -0.05
N ALA A 338 20.60 1.47 0.24
CA ALA A 338 20.41 2.76 -0.43
C ALA A 338 21.60 3.71 -0.22
N CYS A 339 22.09 3.84 1.01
CA CYS A 339 23.28 4.64 1.33
C CYS A 339 24.51 4.14 0.57
N GLN A 340 24.74 2.83 0.53
CA GLN A 340 25.87 2.25 -0.20
C GLN A 340 25.77 2.46 -1.71
N TRP A 341 24.56 2.31 -2.26
CA TRP A 341 24.30 2.54 -3.69
C TRP A 341 24.57 4.00 -4.06
N LEU A 342 24.06 4.96 -3.29
CA LEU A 342 24.31 6.39 -3.51
C LEU A 342 25.79 6.77 -3.37
N LEU A 343 26.51 6.18 -2.40
CA LEU A 343 27.95 6.42 -2.22
C LEU A 343 28.79 5.89 -3.40
N ARG A 344 28.34 4.86 -4.11
CA ARG A 344 29.02 4.31 -5.29
C ARG A 344 28.67 5.03 -6.59
N GLY A 345 27.48 5.60 -6.69
CA GLY A 345 26.92 6.19 -7.91
C GLY A 345 27.52 7.55 -8.33
N SER A 346 28.52 8.09 -7.65
CA SER A 346 29.09 9.41 -7.94
C SER A 346 30.07 9.44 -9.13
N ALA A 347 30.01 8.47 -10.05
CA ALA A 347 30.81 8.50 -11.28
C ALA A 347 30.23 9.56 -12.25
N PRO A 348 31.05 10.48 -12.79
CA PRO A 348 30.56 11.71 -13.43
C PRO A 348 29.85 11.56 -14.78
N ASN A 349 29.74 10.34 -15.34
CA ASN A 349 29.35 10.14 -16.73
C ASN A 349 28.06 9.34 -16.94
N ASP A 350 27.25 9.06 -15.90
CA ASP A 350 26.10 8.16 -16.05
C ASP A 350 24.75 8.90 -16.17
N ASN A 351 24.03 8.56 -17.24
CA ASN A 351 22.99 9.35 -17.88
C ASN A 351 21.62 8.87 -17.39
N GLY A 352 20.94 9.71 -16.60
CA GLY A 352 19.47 9.64 -16.41
C GLY A 352 19.00 9.52 -14.96
N TRP A 353 19.76 8.88 -14.08
CA TRP A 353 19.46 8.84 -12.62
C TRP A 353 20.17 9.96 -11.84
N SER A 354 20.94 10.77 -12.58
CA SER A 354 21.67 11.96 -12.17
C SER A 354 20.85 12.87 -11.24
N GLN A 355 21.32 12.99 -9.99
CA GLN A 355 20.90 13.95 -8.96
C GLN A 355 19.53 13.73 -8.31
N LYS A 356 19.08 12.49 -8.06
CA LYS A 356 18.05 12.31 -7.02
C LYS A 356 18.61 12.89 -5.70
N PRO A 357 17.87 13.82 -5.04
CA PRO A 357 18.40 14.52 -3.89
C PRO A 357 18.74 13.51 -2.79
N TRP A 358 19.92 13.63 -2.17
CA TRP A 358 20.29 12.83 -0.98
C TRP A 358 19.35 13.09 0.21
N ASN A 359 18.62 14.20 0.15
CA ASN A 359 17.80 14.70 1.24
C ASN A 359 16.76 13.70 1.79
N PRO A 360 15.97 12.96 0.98
CA PRO A 360 14.99 12.00 1.50
C PRO A 360 15.65 10.82 2.23
N VAL A 361 16.80 10.34 1.74
CA VAL A 361 17.54 9.26 2.39
C VAL A 361 18.14 9.72 3.71
N ILE A 362 18.83 10.86 3.72
CA ILE A 362 19.40 11.43 4.94
C ILE A 362 18.29 11.71 5.96
N THR A 363 17.18 12.32 5.53
CA THR A 363 16.01 12.59 6.39
C THR A 363 15.46 11.29 6.97
N SER A 364 15.30 10.25 6.15
CA SER A 364 14.84 8.93 6.57
C SER A 364 15.78 8.29 7.59
N CYS A 365 17.10 8.32 7.35
CA CYS A 365 18.10 7.79 8.26
C CYS A 365 18.07 8.51 9.62
N CYS A 366 18.03 9.84 9.64
CA CYS A 366 17.98 10.63 10.87
C CYS A 366 16.71 10.34 11.69
N LEU A 367 15.55 10.30 11.03
CA LEU A 367 14.28 10.05 11.70
C LEU A 367 14.16 8.62 12.21
N LEU A 368 14.62 7.64 11.44
CA LEU A 368 14.61 6.24 11.86
C LEU A 368 15.57 5.99 13.01
N ALA A 369 16.76 6.59 12.99
CA ALA A 369 17.72 6.50 14.09
C ALA A 369 17.21 7.16 15.37
N ALA A 370 16.45 8.26 15.27
CA ALA A 370 15.80 8.87 16.42
C ALA A 370 14.62 8.03 16.96
N ALA A 371 13.83 7.41 16.09
CA ALA A 371 12.67 6.61 16.49
C ALA A 371 13.01 5.18 16.95
N CYS A 372 14.09 4.61 16.39
CA CYS A 372 14.49 3.20 16.55
C CYS A 372 16.03 3.10 16.76
N PRO A 373 16.59 3.74 17.81
CA PRO A 373 18.05 3.84 17.96
C PRO A 373 18.72 2.47 18.16
N GLY A 374 18.06 1.53 18.84
CA GLY A 374 18.60 0.19 19.09
C GLY A 374 18.81 -0.62 17.81
N GLU A 375 17.82 -0.64 16.92
CA GLU A 375 17.89 -1.37 15.66
C GLU A 375 18.88 -0.75 14.67
N VAL A 376 18.93 0.59 14.61
CA VAL A 376 19.94 1.29 13.78
C VAL A 376 21.35 1.06 14.34
N ARG A 377 21.54 1.12 15.66
CA ARG A 377 22.82 0.79 16.31
C ARG A 377 23.29 -0.62 15.94
N GLN A 378 22.41 -1.62 16.05
CA GLN A 378 22.72 -3.01 15.68
C GLN A 378 23.16 -3.13 14.21
N ALA A 379 22.47 -2.45 13.30
CA ALA A 379 22.84 -2.45 11.88
C ALA A 379 24.18 -1.76 11.61
N VAL A 380 24.46 -0.63 12.27
CA VAL A 380 25.76 0.07 12.18
C VAL A 380 26.90 -0.82 12.69
N LEU A 381 26.70 -1.50 13.82
CA LEU A 381 27.67 -2.44 14.37
C LEU A 381 27.94 -3.63 13.44
N ALA A 382 26.88 -4.21 12.86
CA ALA A 382 27.02 -5.28 11.88
C ALA A 382 27.81 -4.82 10.63
N ALA A 383 27.48 -3.65 10.08
CA ALA A 383 28.17 -3.09 8.93
C ALA A 383 29.65 -2.74 9.24
N ALA A 384 29.95 -2.24 10.44
CA ALA A 384 31.32 -1.97 10.87
C ALA A 384 32.13 -3.27 10.99
N ALA A 385 31.53 -4.34 11.51
CA ALA A 385 32.16 -5.66 11.58
C ALA A 385 32.45 -6.23 10.18
N GLU A 386 31.52 -6.11 9.24
CA GLU A 386 31.72 -6.49 7.83
C GLU A 386 32.85 -5.68 7.16
N ALA A 387 32.89 -4.37 7.39
CA ALA A 387 33.93 -3.49 6.85
C ALA A 387 35.32 -3.82 7.42
N ALA A 388 35.42 -4.11 8.72
CA ALA A 388 36.65 -4.54 9.35
C ALA A 388 37.16 -5.88 8.78
N ALA A 389 36.24 -6.84 8.57
CA ALA A 389 36.57 -8.12 7.92
C ALA A 389 37.07 -7.92 6.49
N ALA A 390 36.44 -7.02 5.71
CA ALA A 390 36.86 -6.71 4.34
C ALA A 390 38.19 -5.95 4.26
N ALA A 391 38.44 -5.02 5.19
CA ALA A 391 39.69 -4.25 5.27
C ALA A 391 40.89 -5.13 5.63
N SER A 392 40.69 -6.19 6.42
CA SER A 392 41.73 -7.19 6.69
C SER A 392 42.24 -7.89 5.42
N CYS A 393 41.52 -7.79 4.30
CA CYS A 393 41.90 -8.34 3.00
C CYS A 393 42.48 -7.30 2.03
N ARG A 394 42.36 -5.99 2.30
CA ARG A 394 42.79 -4.92 1.38
C ARG A 394 43.39 -3.75 2.16
N GLY A 395 44.72 -3.65 2.14
CA GLY A 395 45.47 -2.55 2.77
C GLY A 395 45.38 -1.23 2.00
N GLY A 396 44.28 -0.48 2.14
CA GLY A 396 44.13 0.83 1.51
C GLY A 396 43.35 1.84 2.37
N ARG A 397 44.00 2.92 2.78
CA ARG A 397 43.39 4.09 3.42
C ARG A 397 42.91 5.08 2.34
N GLY A 398 41.63 5.45 2.38
CA GLY A 398 41.09 6.58 1.65
C GLY A 398 40.14 7.36 2.56
N GLY A 399 40.46 8.62 2.84
CA GLY A 399 39.60 9.55 3.57
C GLY A 399 38.88 10.48 2.60
N CYS A 400 37.60 10.73 2.83
CA CYS A 400 36.80 11.68 2.08
C CYS A 400 36.33 12.80 3.00
N THR A 401 36.69 14.04 2.69
CA THR A 401 36.13 15.27 3.28
C THR A 401 35.36 15.99 2.19
N GLY A 402 34.04 16.13 2.35
CA GLY A 402 33.16 16.77 1.39
C GLY A 402 32.22 17.77 2.07
N GLN A 403 32.15 18.96 1.50
CA GLN A 403 31.55 20.19 2.03
C GLN A 403 30.05 20.28 1.69
N ALA A 404 29.22 20.79 2.62
CA ALA A 404 27.77 20.95 2.43
C ALA A 404 27.35 22.43 2.58
N ALA A 405 26.54 22.92 1.64
CA ALA A 405 25.82 24.18 1.71
C ALA A 405 24.30 23.95 1.56
N ASN A 406 23.55 24.78 2.29
CA ASN A 406 22.09 24.97 2.28
C ASN A 406 21.24 23.82 2.87
N GLY A 407 21.10 23.84 4.20
CA GLY A 407 20.18 22.98 4.96
C GLY A 407 20.60 22.82 6.42
N THR A 408 20.72 23.92 7.18
CA THR A 408 21.35 23.91 8.52
C THR A 408 20.79 22.85 9.47
N ALA A 409 19.47 22.63 9.50
CA ALA A 409 18.85 21.63 10.36
C ALA A 409 19.10 20.18 9.89
N LEU A 410 18.93 19.89 8.59
CA LEU A 410 19.19 18.55 8.05
C LEU A 410 20.68 18.21 8.11
N ALA A 411 21.55 19.17 7.83
CA ALA A 411 23.00 19.02 7.97
C ALA A 411 23.41 18.80 9.44
N ALA A 412 22.77 19.51 10.39
CA ALA A 412 22.98 19.27 11.81
C ALA A 412 22.52 17.88 12.25
N ALA A 413 21.35 17.42 11.77
CA ALA A 413 20.86 16.07 12.04
C ALA A 413 21.77 14.99 11.43
N ALA A 414 22.21 15.17 10.19
CA ALA A 414 23.17 14.28 9.53
C ALA A 414 24.51 14.22 10.28
N SER A 415 25.03 15.38 10.71
CA SER A 415 26.26 15.45 11.51
C SER A 415 26.10 14.80 12.88
N ALA A 416 24.94 14.97 13.52
CA ALA A 416 24.63 14.30 14.78
C ALA A 416 24.52 12.79 14.60
N LEU A 417 23.89 12.32 13.53
CA LEU A 417 23.80 10.91 13.18
C LEU A 417 25.20 10.31 12.91
N ALA A 418 26.05 11.01 12.18
CA ALA A 418 27.42 10.57 11.90
C ALA A 418 28.22 10.39 13.20
N ARG A 419 28.21 11.38 14.10
CA ARG A 419 28.85 11.28 15.42
C ARG A 419 28.27 10.13 16.25
N GLN A 420 26.95 9.98 16.25
CA GLN A 420 26.29 8.91 16.97
C GLN A 420 26.73 7.53 16.45
N ALA A 421 26.84 7.37 15.13
CA ALA A 421 27.31 6.13 14.51
C ALA A 421 28.78 5.82 14.86
N GLU A 422 29.65 6.83 14.89
CA GLU A 422 31.04 6.70 15.33
C GLU A 422 31.14 6.23 16.79
N LEU A 423 30.33 6.83 17.67
CA LEU A 423 30.28 6.46 19.08
C LEU A 423 29.78 5.03 19.27
N TRP A 424 28.72 4.64 18.55
CA TRP A 424 28.26 3.25 18.56
C TRP A 424 29.34 2.28 18.10
N ALA A 425 30.04 2.60 17.01
CA ALA A 425 31.14 1.77 16.49
C ALA A 425 32.33 1.69 17.47
N ALA A 426 32.56 2.73 18.27
CA ALA A 426 33.57 2.75 19.33
C ALA A 426 33.14 2.02 20.62
N GLY A 427 31.93 1.43 20.65
CA GLY A 427 31.39 0.76 21.84
C GLY A 427 30.79 1.71 22.88
N GLY A 428 30.64 3.00 22.56
CA GLY A 428 30.01 3.99 23.42
C GLY A 428 28.50 3.78 23.57
N ASP A 429 27.96 4.17 24.72
CA ASP A 429 26.54 4.07 25.07
C ASP A 429 25.90 5.45 25.24
N GLU A 430 25.93 6.27 24.17
CA GLU A 430 25.18 7.52 24.18
C GLU A 430 23.70 7.28 23.87
N ASP A 431 22.86 8.01 24.61
CA ASP A 431 21.40 7.97 24.57
C ASP A 431 20.77 8.49 23.26
N GLY A 432 21.57 9.05 22.34
CA GLY A 432 21.10 9.64 21.09
C GLY A 432 20.41 10.99 21.27
N SER A 433 20.49 11.62 22.44
CA SER A 433 19.80 12.89 22.76
C SER A 433 20.19 14.04 21.84
N ALA A 434 21.44 14.09 21.36
CA ALA A 434 21.89 15.09 20.38
C ALA A 434 21.20 14.92 19.03
N LEU A 435 21.05 13.68 18.56
CA LEU A 435 20.33 13.37 17.31
C LEU A 435 18.83 13.69 17.46
N VAL A 436 18.21 13.29 18.57
CA VAL A 436 16.80 13.60 18.85
C VAL A 436 16.55 15.11 18.85
N ARG A 437 17.43 15.91 19.50
CA ARG A 437 17.33 17.38 19.48
C ARG A 437 17.49 17.96 18.06
N ALA A 438 18.44 17.44 17.29
CA ALA A 438 18.65 17.90 15.91
C ALA A 438 17.45 17.57 15.01
N VAL A 439 16.87 16.38 15.18
CA VAL A 439 15.64 15.97 14.50
C VAL A 439 14.44 16.82 14.92
N ALA A 440 14.29 17.11 16.21
CA ALA A 440 13.23 17.98 16.72
C ALA A 440 13.36 19.43 16.24
N ALA A 441 14.58 19.87 15.93
CA ALA A 441 14.86 21.19 15.35
C ALA A 441 14.58 21.26 13.84
N MET A 442 14.25 20.13 13.18
CA MET A 442 13.77 20.19 11.80
C MET A 442 12.43 20.94 11.75
N PRO A 443 12.21 21.80 10.75
CA PRO A 443 11.12 22.77 10.76
C PRO A 443 9.75 22.10 10.98
N PRO A 444 8.99 22.52 12.01
CA PRO A 444 7.60 22.10 12.18
C PRO A 444 6.80 22.63 10.98
N GLY A 445 6.11 21.73 10.27
CA GLY A 445 5.44 22.05 9.01
C GLY A 445 6.07 21.41 7.78
N SER A 446 7.05 20.52 7.94
CA SER A 446 7.46 19.64 6.83
C SER A 446 6.26 18.84 6.29
N ALA A 447 6.28 18.54 4.99
CA ALA A 447 5.29 17.68 4.33
C ALA A 447 4.99 16.40 5.13
N HIS A 448 6.02 15.82 5.74
CA HIS A 448 5.89 14.61 6.55
C HIS A 448 5.04 14.80 7.81
N ALA A 449 5.06 15.98 8.46
CA ALA A 449 4.23 16.24 9.64
C ALA A 449 2.74 16.35 9.27
N VAL A 450 2.44 16.80 8.05
CA VAL A 450 1.09 16.77 7.49
C VAL A 450 0.66 15.32 7.26
N LEU A 451 1.50 14.52 6.61
CA LEU A 451 1.24 13.09 6.38
C LEU A 451 0.97 12.33 7.68
N VAL A 452 1.78 12.53 8.72
CA VAL A 452 1.60 11.89 10.05
C VAL A 452 0.22 12.12 10.65
N ARG A 453 -0.39 13.28 10.39
CA ARG A 453 -1.73 13.62 10.91
C ARG A 453 -2.85 12.99 10.10
N ALA A 454 -2.63 12.75 8.80
CA ALA A 454 -3.58 12.04 7.96
C ALA A 454 -3.64 10.55 8.34
N LEU A 455 -2.53 9.99 8.82
CA LEU A 455 -2.47 8.58 9.14
C LEU A 455 -3.26 8.19 10.38
N ALA A 456 -3.85 6.99 10.33
CA ALA A 456 -4.47 6.31 11.46
C ALA A 456 -3.49 6.23 12.63
N SER A 457 -4.06 6.23 13.85
CA SER A 457 -3.21 6.37 15.01
C SER A 457 -2.32 5.18 15.24
N PHE A 458 -2.81 4.00 14.90
CA PHE A 458 -2.10 2.74 15.00
C PHE A 458 -2.37 1.88 13.75
N PRO A 459 -1.43 1.00 13.34
CA PRO A 459 -1.66 0.05 12.27
C PRO A 459 -2.87 -0.86 12.52
N SER A 460 -3.14 -1.21 13.78
CA SER A 460 -4.30 -2.02 14.17
C SER A 460 -5.64 -1.35 13.86
N GLU A 461 -5.72 -0.02 13.99
CA GLU A 461 -6.91 0.76 13.62
C GLU A 461 -7.12 0.72 12.10
N ALA A 462 -6.06 0.91 11.33
CA ALA A 462 -6.11 0.80 9.87
C ALA A 462 -6.51 -0.61 9.43
N ARG A 463 -5.92 -1.65 10.03
CA ARG A 463 -6.23 -3.06 9.76
C ARG A 463 -7.62 -3.48 10.24
N ALA A 464 -8.25 -2.72 11.14
CA ALA A 464 -9.62 -3.00 11.56
C ALA A 464 -10.66 -2.65 10.48
N LEU A 465 -10.29 -1.91 9.42
CA LEU A 465 -11.18 -1.59 8.30
C LEU A 465 -11.66 -2.85 7.57
N LEU A 466 -10.83 -3.89 7.52
CA LEU A 466 -11.16 -5.16 6.93
C LEU A 466 -10.43 -6.30 7.62
N ARG A 467 -11.17 -7.31 8.08
CA ARG A 467 -10.57 -8.56 8.54
C ARG A 467 -10.03 -9.34 7.34
N THR A 468 -8.75 -9.66 7.37
CA THR A 468 -8.08 -10.47 6.36
C THR A 468 -7.56 -11.76 6.98
N CYS A 469 -7.09 -12.69 6.14
CA CYS A 469 -6.41 -13.88 6.64
C CYS A 469 -5.09 -13.47 7.31
N ALA A 470 -4.90 -13.83 8.58
CA ALA A 470 -3.72 -13.49 9.37
C ALA A 470 -2.44 -14.25 8.95
N ASN A 471 -2.50 -15.12 7.94
CA ASN A 471 -1.31 -15.80 7.42
C ASN A 471 -0.68 -14.91 6.33
N PRO A 472 0.54 -14.38 6.51
CA PRO A 472 1.17 -13.52 5.50
C PRO A 472 1.42 -14.25 4.18
N ALA A 473 1.59 -15.57 4.20
CA ALA A 473 1.72 -16.39 3.00
C ALA A 473 0.37 -16.87 2.44
N CYS A 474 -0.75 -16.22 2.80
CA CYS A 474 -2.05 -16.59 2.28
C CYS A 474 -2.17 -16.14 0.81
N ASP A 475 -2.20 -17.11 -0.10
CA ASP A 475 -2.46 -16.93 -1.53
C ASP A 475 -3.94 -17.07 -1.90
N ASN A 476 -4.81 -17.40 -0.94
CA ASN A 476 -6.21 -17.65 -1.22
C ASN A 476 -6.91 -16.35 -1.65
N LEU A 477 -7.22 -16.28 -2.94
CA LEU A 477 -8.01 -15.23 -3.61
C LEU A 477 -9.40 -15.75 -4.01
N ALA A 478 -9.90 -16.80 -3.36
CA ALA A 478 -11.20 -17.36 -3.68
C ALA A 478 -12.34 -16.34 -3.46
N GLY A 479 -13.29 -16.32 -4.38
CA GLY A 479 -14.39 -15.38 -4.38
C GLY A 479 -14.03 -14.07 -5.07
N ASP A 480 -14.75 -13.03 -4.68
CA ASP A 480 -14.71 -11.73 -5.34
C ASP A 480 -13.70 -10.76 -4.68
N SER A 481 -13.27 -10.99 -3.45
CA SER A 481 -12.25 -10.19 -2.77
C SER A 481 -11.87 -10.79 -1.42
N GLU A 482 -10.84 -10.22 -0.78
CA GLU A 482 -10.54 -10.49 0.64
C GLU A 482 -11.75 -10.35 1.56
N ALA A 483 -12.68 -9.45 1.25
CA ALA A 483 -13.88 -9.24 2.05
C ALA A 483 -14.91 -10.37 1.94
N ALA A 484 -14.89 -11.14 0.86
CA ALA A 484 -15.80 -12.25 0.64
C ALA A 484 -15.27 -13.57 1.22
N LEU A 485 -14.02 -13.59 1.72
CA LEU A 485 -13.42 -14.81 2.25
C LEU A 485 -14.13 -15.25 3.54
N PRO A 486 -14.58 -16.51 3.64
CA PRO A 486 -15.12 -17.04 4.88
C PRO A 486 -13.96 -17.23 5.88
N LEU A 487 -13.83 -16.30 6.82
CA LEU A 487 -12.79 -16.34 7.84
C LEU A 487 -13.26 -17.08 9.10
N ARG A 488 -12.38 -17.91 9.64
CA ARG A 488 -12.56 -18.60 10.91
C ARG A 488 -11.62 -18.02 11.96
N ALA A 489 -12.15 -17.65 13.11
CA ALA A 489 -11.33 -17.20 14.23
C ALA A 489 -10.40 -18.32 14.71
N CYS A 490 -9.24 -17.94 15.21
CA CYS A 490 -8.32 -18.82 15.90
C CYS A 490 -9.02 -19.39 17.15
N GLY A 491 -9.14 -20.72 17.23
CA GLY A 491 -9.81 -21.37 18.36
C GLY A 491 -9.12 -21.16 19.71
N TRP A 492 -7.90 -20.62 19.74
CA TRP A 492 -7.18 -20.33 20.99
C TRP A 492 -7.29 -18.85 21.40
N CYS A 493 -6.77 -17.93 20.59
CA CYS A 493 -6.69 -16.52 20.97
C CYS A 493 -7.91 -15.68 20.55
N GLY A 494 -8.77 -16.17 19.65
CA GLY A 494 -9.92 -15.46 19.09
C GLY A 494 -9.58 -14.22 18.22
N GLY A 495 -8.37 -13.69 18.31
CA GLY A 495 -7.97 -12.43 17.65
C GLY A 495 -7.51 -12.61 16.20
N ALA A 496 -6.87 -13.73 15.86
CA ALA A 496 -6.44 -14.02 14.50
C ALA A 496 -7.55 -14.74 13.72
N TRP A 497 -7.62 -14.50 12.41
CA TRP A 497 -8.64 -15.04 11.52
C TRP A 497 -8.00 -15.72 10.32
N TYR A 498 -8.53 -16.86 9.88
CA TYR A 498 -7.94 -17.67 8.81
C TYR A 498 -8.99 -18.13 7.82
N CYS A 499 -8.70 -18.01 6.52
CA CYS A 499 -9.62 -18.47 5.47
C CYS A 499 -9.65 -20.00 5.33
N ARG A 500 -8.58 -20.71 5.76
CA ARG A 500 -8.45 -22.17 5.65
C ARG A 500 -7.58 -22.75 6.77
N LYS A 501 -7.69 -24.06 7.03
CA LYS A 501 -6.95 -24.75 8.12
C LYS A 501 -5.45 -24.76 7.87
N GLU A 502 -5.05 -24.79 6.61
CA GLU A 502 -3.66 -24.78 6.16
C GLU A 502 -3.00 -23.45 6.50
N CYS A 503 -3.71 -22.33 6.34
CA CYS A 503 -3.23 -21.01 6.73
C CYS A 503 -3.04 -20.89 8.25
N LEU A 504 -3.96 -21.46 9.03
CA LEU A 504 -3.80 -21.55 10.49
C LEU A 504 -2.54 -22.37 10.85
N ALA A 505 -2.39 -23.56 10.27
CA ALA A 505 -1.25 -24.44 10.54
C ALA A 505 0.09 -23.81 10.12
N ALA A 506 0.15 -23.18 8.94
CA ALA A 506 1.34 -22.51 8.44
C ALA A 506 1.75 -21.35 9.34
N HIS A 507 0.80 -20.48 9.70
CA HIS A 507 1.08 -19.36 10.60
C HIS A 507 1.52 -19.85 12.00
N TRP A 508 0.96 -20.96 12.50
CA TRP A 508 1.41 -21.55 13.76
C TRP A 508 2.84 -22.09 13.72
N ARG A 509 3.29 -22.65 12.59
CA ARG A 509 4.67 -23.11 12.42
C ARG A 509 5.69 -21.97 12.44
N TRP A 510 5.27 -20.74 12.12
CA TRP A 510 6.09 -19.54 12.17
C TRP A 510 6.22 -18.92 13.57
N GLY A 511 5.88 -19.66 14.64
CA GLY A 511 6.14 -19.24 16.02
C GLY A 511 5.00 -18.49 16.70
N GLN A 512 3.85 -18.31 16.05
CA GLN A 512 2.72 -17.59 16.64
C GLN A 512 2.04 -18.32 17.82
N ARG A 513 2.50 -19.53 18.15
CA ARG A 513 2.06 -20.29 19.33
C ARG A 513 2.24 -19.48 20.61
N GLU A 514 3.35 -18.76 20.74
CA GLU A 514 3.67 -17.98 21.94
C GLU A 514 2.77 -16.75 22.07
N ALA A 515 2.53 -16.05 20.96
CA ALA A 515 1.61 -14.90 20.94
C ALA A 515 0.15 -15.28 21.23
N CYS A 516 -0.27 -16.51 20.89
CA CYS A 516 -1.61 -17.01 21.19
C CYS A 516 -1.76 -17.50 22.64
N ALA A 517 -0.71 -18.08 23.23
CA ALA A 517 -0.75 -18.67 24.56
C ALA A 517 -1.04 -17.65 25.69
N GLY A 518 -0.60 -16.41 25.52
CA GLY A 518 -0.74 -15.36 26.53
C GLY A 518 -2.16 -14.83 26.75
N ARG A 519 -3.15 -15.20 25.93
CA ARG A 519 -4.52 -14.65 26.03
C ARG A 519 -5.55 -15.53 26.74
N GLY A 520 -5.17 -16.75 27.13
CA GLY A 520 -6.10 -17.74 27.71
C GLY A 520 -7.26 -18.09 26.78
N PRO A 521 -7.94 -19.24 26.96
CA PRO A 521 -9.20 -19.46 26.29
C PRO A 521 -10.18 -18.39 26.80
N MET A 522 -10.51 -17.40 25.97
CA MET A 522 -11.69 -16.57 26.22
C MET A 522 -12.86 -17.54 26.30
N VAL A 523 -13.35 -17.79 27.52
CA VAL A 523 -14.54 -18.60 27.76
C VAL A 523 -15.60 -18.00 26.87
N ALA A 524 -16.01 -18.75 25.84
CA ALA A 524 -17.03 -18.33 24.89
C ALA A 524 -18.29 -18.03 25.71
N GLY A 525 -18.48 -16.75 26.02
CA GLY A 525 -19.63 -16.27 26.77
C GLY A 525 -20.87 -16.58 25.95
N VAL A 526 -21.60 -17.60 26.42
CA VAL A 526 -23.04 -17.83 26.24
C VAL A 526 -23.57 -17.21 24.95
N ALA A 527 -23.52 -17.98 23.87
CA ALA A 527 -24.47 -17.80 22.77
C ALA A 527 -25.88 -17.73 23.39
N GLY A 528 -26.62 -16.67 23.09
CA GLY A 528 -27.95 -16.41 23.62
C GLY A 528 -28.89 -17.61 23.45
N PRO A 529 -29.90 -17.74 24.32
CA PRO A 529 -30.77 -18.90 24.35
C PRO A 529 -31.49 -19.07 23.02
N GLY A 530 -31.47 -20.30 22.52
CA GLY A 530 -32.00 -20.70 21.23
C GLY A 530 -33.45 -20.33 21.03
N GLU A 531 -33.71 -19.80 19.84
CA GLU A 531 -35.03 -19.76 19.22
C GLU A 531 -35.48 -21.22 19.06
N SER A 532 -36.29 -21.66 20.02
CA SER A 532 -36.83 -23.01 20.06
C SER A 532 -37.87 -23.15 18.97
N ALA A 533 -37.53 -23.95 17.96
CA ALA A 533 -38.50 -24.60 17.11
C ALA A 533 -39.40 -25.51 17.98
N ALA A 534 -40.67 -25.14 18.12
CA ALA A 534 -41.76 -26.01 18.52
C ALA A 534 -42.84 -25.86 17.43
N ALA A 535 -42.92 -26.82 16.51
CA ALA A 535 -43.73 -28.03 16.62
C ALA A 535 -45.10 -27.83 15.94
N SER A 536 -45.13 -28.20 14.66
CA SER A 536 -46.33 -28.62 13.96
C SER A 536 -46.87 -29.89 14.60
N SER A 537 -48.08 -29.83 15.16
CA SER A 537 -48.96 -30.99 15.31
C SER A 537 -50.43 -30.55 15.38
N ALA A 538 -51.16 -30.90 14.31
CA ALA A 538 -52.59 -31.19 14.22
C ALA A 538 -53.62 -30.35 15.00
N ARG A 539 -54.41 -29.54 14.27
CA ARG A 539 -55.84 -29.80 14.07
C ARG A 539 -56.36 -29.11 12.81
#